data_AF-A0A1I8BDU4-F1
#
_entry.id   AF-A0A1I8BDU4-F1
#
_cell.length_a   1.000
_cell.length_b   1.000
_cell.length_c   1.000
_cell.angle_alpha   90.00
_cell.angle_beta   90.00
_cell.angle_gamma   90.00
#
_symmetry.space_group_name_H-M   'P 1'
#
loop_
_entity.id
_entity.type
_entity.pdbx_description
1 polymer ?
#
loop_
_entity_poly.entity_id
_entity_poly.type
_entity_poly.pdbx_seq_one_letter_code
_entity_poly.pdbx_strand_id
1 'polypeptide(L)'
;MATVLSNVHCLITECETKTSFDETDCDLAFAMDSYVAEVDPNQAHTTLIFTLKEEAGALAETLKVFKLKNLNLTHIESRPSKVHPGCYEFMVECAEDSSPESLEDVISLFRRRAESAGLHKPRVHDHNSQIRQNPESVPWFPMKISDIDHFANRVLSYGAELEADHPVDNKKYKIQNFYRVFMMKYIELDAKNLQILPLPFANCTGFTLRPVAGLLSSRDFLAGLAFRVFHSTQYIRHSSKPDYTPEPDVCHELLGHVPLFADPDFAKFSQEIGMASLGASDEMIEKLASLYWFTVEFGICVQEGEKKAYGAGLLSSFGELKYALSGKPELLPFEPSMTTETKYPITSYQPKYFVAESFADAKNKLTAWAATIPRTFQVSYNPYTQRVELLDHPKAVQKLAKDVKTQMAKLEDALKKLNFSK
;
A
#
# COMPACT_ATOMS: atom_id res chain seq x y z
N MET A 1 -5.38 -22.38 16.38
CA MET A 1 -5.87 -22.41 14.98
C MET A 1 -7.05 -23.36 14.76
N ALA A 2 -6.97 -24.66 15.07
CA ALA A 2 -8.09 -25.59 14.91
C ALA A 2 -9.39 -25.14 15.61
N THR A 3 -9.30 -24.55 16.80
CA THR A 3 -10.43 -24.01 17.57
C THR A 3 -11.00 -22.69 17.02
N VAL A 4 -10.16 -21.87 16.35
CA VAL A 4 -10.59 -20.60 15.73
C VAL A 4 -11.37 -20.88 14.45
N LEU A 5 -11.02 -21.94 13.73
CA LEU A 5 -11.58 -22.31 12.43
C LEU A 5 -12.81 -23.25 12.50
N SER A 6 -12.91 -24.16 13.49
CA SER A 6 -14.17 -24.88 13.75
C SER A 6 -15.32 -23.90 14.02
N ASN A 7 -14.97 -22.79 14.64
CA ASN A 7 -15.86 -21.67 14.87
C ASN A 7 -16.10 -20.83 13.61
N VAL A 8 -15.23 -20.81 12.59
CA VAL A 8 -15.53 -20.16 11.29
C VAL A 8 -16.61 -20.91 10.53
N HIS A 9 -16.57 -22.26 10.50
CA HIS A 9 -17.66 -23.06 9.95
C HIS A 9 -18.97 -22.80 10.71
N CYS A 10 -18.91 -22.82 12.05
CA CYS A 10 -20.04 -22.47 12.90
C CYS A 10 -20.53 -21.01 12.68
N LEU A 11 -19.64 -20.05 12.47
CA LEU A 11 -19.95 -18.64 12.21
C LEU A 11 -20.60 -18.41 10.85
N ILE A 12 -20.11 -19.09 9.81
CA ILE A 12 -20.70 -19.06 8.46
C ILE A 12 -22.12 -19.64 8.54
N THR A 13 -22.30 -20.78 9.21
CA THR A 13 -23.61 -21.41 9.41
C THR A 13 -24.54 -20.62 10.36
N GLU A 14 -24.03 -19.99 11.42
CA GLU A 14 -24.79 -19.10 12.33
C GLU A 14 -25.27 -17.82 11.60
N CYS A 15 -24.45 -17.27 10.70
CA CYS A 15 -24.83 -16.12 9.86
C CYS A 15 -25.93 -16.48 8.84
N GLU A 16 -25.98 -17.73 8.37
CA GLU A 16 -27.01 -18.19 7.43
C GLU A 16 -28.34 -18.57 8.11
N THR A 17 -28.31 -18.95 9.39
CA THR A 17 -29.49 -19.45 10.12
C THR A 17 -30.25 -18.39 10.91
N LYS A 18 -29.64 -17.23 11.21
CA LYS A 18 -30.32 -16.10 11.85
C LYS A 18 -30.99 -15.20 10.79
N THR A 19 -32.15 -15.64 10.31
CA THR A 19 -33.05 -14.86 9.42
C THR A 19 -34.09 -14.01 10.14
N SER A 20 -34.07 -13.94 11.47
CA SER A 20 -35.00 -13.09 12.25
C SER A 20 -34.25 -12.06 13.09
N PHE A 21 -33.96 -10.92 12.50
CA PHE A 21 -33.75 -9.68 13.23
C PHE A 21 -34.60 -8.59 12.61
N ASP A 22 -35.22 -7.80 13.49
CA ASP A 22 -36.30 -6.84 13.27
C ASP A 22 -36.05 -5.95 12.04
N GLU A 23 -36.99 -5.95 11.10
CA GLU A 23 -36.95 -5.17 9.84
C GLU A 23 -37.02 -3.65 10.07
N THR A 24 -37.08 -3.20 11.32
CA THR A 24 -37.20 -1.78 11.70
C THR A 24 -35.86 -1.02 11.77
N ASP A 25 -34.70 -1.70 11.66
CA ASP A 25 -33.38 -1.05 11.53
C ASP A 25 -32.98 -0.78 10.06
N CYS A 26 -33.92 -0.92 9.11
CA CYS A 26 -33.69 -0.80 7.66
C CYS A 26 -33.43 0.64 7.16
N ASP A 27 -33.42 1.63 8.06
CA ASP A 27 -33.10 3.02 7.71
C ASP A 27 -31.59 3.28 7.55
N LEU A 28 -30.74 2.30 7.85
CA LEU A 28 -29.33 2.29 7.44
C LEU A 28 -29.19 1.64 6.06
N ALA A 29 -29.97 2.13 5.09
CA ALA A 29 -29.66 1.98 3.68
C ALA A 29 -28.35 2.74 3.41
N PHE A 30 -27.22 2.13 3.76
CA PHE A 30 -25.94 2.47 3.14
C PHE A 30 -26.08 2.07 1.67
N ALA A 31 -26.61 2.98 0.88
CA ALA A 31 -26.21 3.13 -0.49
C ALA A 31 -24.68 3.34 -0.47
N MET A 32 -23.94 2.24 -0.42
CA MET A 32 -22.78 2.11 -1.28
C MET A 32 -23.36 2.13 -2.69
N ASP A 33 -23.74 3.33 -3.13
CA ASP A 33 -23.54 3.77 -4.48
C ASP A 33 -22.03 3.63 -4.64
N SER A 34 -21.63 2.41 -4.99
CA SER A 34 -20.36 2.11 -5.59
C SER A 34 -20.37 2.89 -6.89
N TYR A 35 -20.11 4.19 -6.79
CA TYR A 35 -19.29 4.85 -7.78
C TYR A 35 -17.94 4.13 -7.69
N VAL A 36 -17.90 2.94 -8.29
CA VAL A 36 -16.72 2.53 -9.04
C VAL A 36 -16.57 3.68 -10.02
N ALA A 37 -15.76 4.67 -9.65
CA ALA A 37 -15.24 5.53 -10.67
C ALA A 37 -14.51 4.54 -11.58
N GLU A 38 -15.07 4.29 -12.76
CA GLU A 38 -14.28 3.82 -13.89
C GLU A 38 -13.23 4.91 -14.10
N VAL A 39 -12.17 4.86 -13.28
CA VAL A 39 -10.95 5.55 -13.58
C VAL A 39 -10.40 4.73 -14.71
N ASP A 40 -10.61 5.21 -15.94
CA ASP A 40 -9.98 4.64 -17.10
C ASP A 40 -8.49 4.49 -16.77
N PRO A 41 -7.93 3.27 -16.68
CA PRO A 41 -6.52 3.06 -16.42
C PRO A 41 -5.64 3.77 -17.48
N ASN A 42 -6.25 4.19 -18.60
CA ASN A 42 -5.62 4.92 -19.69
C ASN A 42 -5.69 6.45 -19.53
N GLN A 43 -6.29 7.01 -18.48
CA GLN A 43 -6.41 8.46 -18.26
C GLN A 43 -5.06 9.08 -17.83
N ALA A 44 -4.12 9.14 -18.78
CA ALA A 44 -2.72 9.43 -18.62
C ALA A 44 -2.42 10.94 -18.53
N HIS A 45 -2.42 11.50 -17.32
CA HIS A 45 -2.02 12.89 -17.11
C HIS A 45 -0.63 12.97 -16.46
N THR A 46 0.14 13.97 -16.90
CA THR A 46 1.42 14.32 -16.27
C THR A 46 1.20 15.47 -15.29
N THR A 47 1.70 15.31 -14.07
CA THR A 47 1.68 16.35 -13.04
C THR A 47 3.07 16.95 -12.90
N LEU A 48 3.21 18.25 -13.19
CA LEU A 48 4.42 19.02 -12.99
C LEU A 48 4.33 19.81 -11.68
N ILE A 49 5.27 19.57 -10.77
CA ILE A 49 5.41 20.30 -9.51
C ILE A 49 6.64 21.19 -9.57
N PHE A 50 6.48 22.50 -9.40
CA PHE A 50 7.60 23.46 -9.45
C PHE A 50 7.42 24.59 -8.44
N THR A 51 8.53 25.19 -8.00
CA THR A 51 8.51 26.32 -7.07
C THR A 51 8.74 27.63 -7.80
N LEU A 52 7.97 28.66 -7.47
CA LEU A 52 8.17 30.04 -7.92
C LEU A 52 8.32 30.97 -6.73
N LYS A 53 9.15 32.00 -6.88
CA LYS A 53 9.22 33.11 -5.92
C LYS A 53 7.95 33.97 -6.00
N GLU A 54 7.48 34.44 -4.87
CA GLU A 54 6.31 35.30 -4.78
C GLU A 54 6.62 36.69 -5.36
N GLU A 55 6.17 36.93 -6.59
CA GLU A 55 6.33 38.19 -7.31
C GLU A 55 5.09 38.46 -8.18
N ALA A 56 4.71 39.73 -8.34
CA ALA A 56 3.56 40.11 -9.14
C ALA A 56 3.73 39.63 -10.60
N GLY A 57 2.77 38.83 -11.08
CA GLY A 57 2.79 38.29 -12.45
C GLY A 57 3.61 37.01 -12.65
N ALA A 58 4.37 36.52 -11.65
CA ALA A 58 5.24 35.35 -11.79
C ALA A 58 4.50 34.10 -12.30
N LEU A 59 3.31 33.83 -11.76
CA LEU A 59 2.47 32.72 -12.22
C LEU A 59 1.98 32.96 -13.65
N ALA A 60 1.49 34.16 -13.96
CA ALA A 60 0.98 34.48 -15.30
C ALA A 60 2.07 34.32 -16.37
N GLU A 61 3.29 34.81 -16.12
CA GLU A 61 4.43 34.62 -17.03
C GLU A 61 4.84 33.15 -17.16
N THR A 62 4.66 32.36 -16.10
CA THR A 62 4.94 30.92 -16.13
C THR A 62 3.90 30.16 -16.94
N LEU A 63 2.60 30.47 -16.78
CA LEU A 63 1.52 29.83 -17.54
C LEU A 63 1.56 30.17 -19.04
N LYS A 64 2.14 31.33 -19.43
CA LYS A 64 2.40 31.64 -20.85
C LYS A 64 3.29 30.61 -21.52
N VAL A 65 4.22 29.98 -20.80
CA VAL A 65 5.12 28.96 -21.35
C VAL A 65 4.32 27.76 -21.85
N PHE A 66 3.36 27.27 -21.05
CA PHE A 66 2.49 26.15 -21.44
C PHE A 66 1.66 26.51 -22.67
N LYS A 67 1.08 27.71 -22.69
CA LYS A 67 0.32 28.22 -23.85
C LYS A 67 1.18 28.27 -25.13
N LEU A 68 2.41 28.77 -25.04
CA LEU A 68 3.33 28.85 -26.18
C LEU A 68 3.74 27.48 -26.72
N LYS A 69 3.73 26.46 -25.85
CA LYS A 69 4.03 25.06 -26.20
C LYS A 69 2.78 24.24 -26.51
N ASN A 70 1.62 24.89 -26.62
CA ASN A 70 0.33 24.26 -26.91
C ASN A 70 0.01 23.10 -25.93
N LEU A 71 0.37 23.28 -24.66
CA LEU A 71 0.06 22.34 -23.59
C LEU A 71 -1.19 22.81 -22.86
N ASN A 72 -2.23 21.97 -22.90
CA ASN A 72 -3.47 22.20 -22.16
C ASN A 72 -3.30 21.78 -20.70
N LEU A 73 -3.92 22.53 -19.79
CA LEU A 73 -3.86 22.27 -18.35
C LEU A 73 -5.26 21.90 -17.85
N THR A 74 -5.37 20.79 -17.12
CA THR A 74 -6.63 20.31 -16.54
C THR A 74 -6.82 20.79 -15.11
N HIS A 75 -5.73 20.94 -14.37
CA HIS A 75 -5.74 21.35 -12.97
C HIS A 75 -4.52 22.20 -12.61
N ILE A 76 -4.71 23.20 -11.76
CA ILE A 76 -3.63 24.02 -11.18
C ILE A 76 -3.92 24.22 -9.70
N GLU A 77 -3.02 23.72 -8.86
CA GLU A 77 -3.01 23.95 -7.43
C GLU A 77 -1.76 24.75 -7.03
N SER A 78 -1.87 25.61 -6.02
CA SER A 78 -0.72 26.28 -5.41
C SER A 78 -0.77 26.22 -3.89
N ARG A 79 0.42 26.14 -3.27
CA ARG A 79 0.61 26.11 -1.82
C ARG A 79 1.87 26.90 -1.43
N PRO A 80 1.91 27.57 -0.27
CA PRO A 80 3.14 28.19 0.22
C PRO A 80 4.26 27.15 0.37
N SER A 81 5.46 27.47 -0.11
CA SER A 81 6.61 26.57 -0.01
C SER A 81 7.05 26.44 1.46
N LYS A 82 7.17 25.20 1.93
CA LYS A 82 7.73 24.91 3.26
C LYS A 82 9.25 25.02 3.31
N VAL A 83 9.90 25.02 2.15
CA VAL A 83 11.36 24.94 2.03
C VAL A 83 11.99 26.29 1.68
N HIS A 84 11.32 27.07 0.83
CA HIS A 84 11.75 28.39 0.38
C HIS A 84 10.78 29.48 0.87
N PRO A 85 11.13 30.21 1.94
CA PRO A 85 10.30 31.33 2.42
C PRO A 85 10.05 32.36 1.31
N GLY A 86 8.82 32.87 1.22
CA GLY A 86 8.41 33.80 0.16
C GLY A 86 8.31 33.18 -1.23
N CYS A 87 8.14 31.84 -1.31
CA CYS A 87 7.89 31.11 -2.55
C CYS A 87 6.62 30.28 -2.44
N TYR A 88 6.05 29.92 -3.59
CA TYR A 88 4.90 29.03 -3.73
C TYR A 88 5.29 27.80 -4.56
N GLU A 89 4.83 26.64 -4.13
CA GLU A 89 4.86 25.40 -4.91
C GLU A 89 3.57 25.31 -5.72
N PHE A 90 3.71 25.07 -7.01
CA PHE A 90 2.62 24.89 -7.97
C PHE A 90 2.60 23.45 -8.43
N MET A 91 1.42 22.85 -8.43
CA MET A 91 1.14 21.53 -8.99
C MET A 91 0.22 21.73 -10.18
N VAL A 92 0.70 21.39 -11.37
CA VAL A 92 0.02 21.61 -12.64
C VAL A 92 -0.18 20.27 -13.33
N GLU A 93 -1.43 19.91 -13.59
CA GLU A 93 -1.79 18.72 -14.35
C GLU A 93 -1.95 19.11 -15.82
N CYS A 94 -1.20 18.42 -16.68
CA CYS A 94 -1.27 18.55 -18.13
C CYS A 94 -2.30 17.57 -18.70
N ALA A 95 -3.06 18.00 -19.69
CA ALA A 95 -4.02 17.14 -20.39
C ALA A 95 -3.32 16.00 -21.15
N GLU A 96 -4.03 14.88 -21.35
CA GLU A 96 -3.53 13.67 -22.04
C GLU A 96 -3.01 13.90 -23.45
N ASP A 97 -3.59 14.87 -24.18
CA ASP A 97 -3.22 15.22 -25.54
C ASP A 97 -1.92 16.05 -25.63
N SER A 98 -1.24 16.24 -24.50
CA SER A 98 0.04 16.94 -24.42
C SER A 98 1.14 16.21 -25.19
N SER A 99 1.79 16.92 -26.11
CA SER A 99 2.97 16.42 -26.84
C SER A 99 4.13 16.14 -25.87
N PRO A 100 4.72 14.91 -25.86
CA PRO A 100 5.89 14.59 -25.04
C PRO A 100 7.08 15.53 -25.25
N GLU A 101 7.34 15.92 -26.50
CA GLU A 101 8.42 16.85 -26.85
C GLU A 101 8.17 18.25 -26.27
N SER A 102 6.94 18.73 -26.36
CA SER A 102 6.55 20.04 -25.83
C SER A 102 6.61 20.06 -24.29
N LEU A 103 6.21 18.96 -23.66
CA LEU A 103 6.30 18.77 -22.22
C LEU A 103 7.75 18.74 -21.74
N GLU A 104 8.64 18.01 -22.42
CA GLU A 104 10.08 18.00 -22.12
C GLU A 104 10.71 19.39 -22.26
N ASP A 105 10.34 20.15 -23.30
CA ASP A 105 10.81 21.53 -23.46
C ASP A 105 10.42 22.43 -22.28
N VAL A 106 9.18 22.31 -21.78
CA VAL A 106 8.71 23.07 -20.61
C VAL A 106 9.47 22.65 -19.35
N ILE A 107 9.63 21.34 -19.14
CA ILE A 107 10.35 20.78 -18.00
C ILE A 107 11.80 21.26 -17.99
N SER A 108 12.49 21.15 -19.14
CA SER A 108 13.87 21.59 -19.33
C SER A 108 14.02 23.10 -19.11
N LEU A 109 13.06 23.91 -19.55
CA LEU A 109 13.05 25.34 -19.25
C LEU A 109 12.89 25.62 -17.74
N PHE A 110 11.99 24.91 -17.07
CA PHE A 110 11.73 25.12 -15.64
C PHE A 110 12.90 24.63 -14.79
N ARG A 111 13.59 23.57 -15.19
CA ARG A 111 14.86 23.13 -14.58
C ARG A 111 15.91 24.22 -14.61
N ARG A 112 16.16 24.82 -15.79
CA ARG A 112 17.13 25.92 -15.94
C ARG A 112 16.76 27.14 -15.10
N ARG A 113 15.47 27.49 -15.05
CA ARG A 113 14.97 28.61 -14.22
C ARG A 113 15.14 28.34 -12.74
N ALA A 114 14.79 27.14 -12.27
CA ALA A 114 14.95 26.74 -10.88
C ALA A 114 16.42 26.78 -10.47
N GLU A 115 17.31 26.23 -11.29
CA GLU A 115 18.76 26.23 -11.06
C GLU A 115 19.32 27.67 -10.97
N SER A 116 18.94 28.54 -11.91
CA SER A 116 19.35 29.95 -11.91
C SER A 116 18.84 30.73 -10.70
N ALA A 117 17.69 30.33 -10.14
CA ALA A 117 17.06 30.96 -8.98
C ALA A 117 17.44 30.30 -7.63
N GLY A 118 18.26 29.24 -7.63
CA GLY A 118 18.58 28.48 -6.42
C GLY A 118 17.37 27.76 -5.80
N LEU A 119 16.38 27.39 -6.61
CA LEU A 119 15.17 26.67 -6.23
C LEU A 119 15.30 25.17 -6.54
N HIS A 120 14.40 24.36 -5.97
CA HIS A 120 14.33 22.94 -6.30
C HIS A 120 13.98 22.70 -7.76
N LYS A 121 14.62 21.67 -8.34
CA LYS A 121 14.28 21.19 -9.69
C LYS A 121 12.80 20.79 -9.72
N PRO A 122 12.08 21.07 -10.82
CA PRO A 122 10.70 20.64 -10.96
C PRO A 122 10.62 19.11 -10.90
N ARG A 123 9.58 18.62 -10.23
CA ARG A 123 9.25 17.19 -10.14
C ARG A 123 8.19 16.88 -11.18
N VAL A 124 8.37 15.76 -11.88
CA VAL A 124 7.48 15.33 -12.96
C VAL A 124 6.91 13.99 -12.54
N HIS A 125 5.61 13.95 -12.31
CA HIS A 125 4.88 12.74 -11.96
C HIS A 125 4.07 12.26 -13.14
N ASP A 126 4.24 10.99 -13.49
CA ASP A 126 3.41 10.35 -14.52
C ASP A 126 2.36 9.48 -13.82
N HIS A 127 1.09 9.71 -14.13
CA HIS A 127 -0.01 8.94 -13.58
C HIS A 127 -0.36 7.72 -14.44
N ASN A 128 0.25 7.57 -15.63
CA ASN A 128 0.22 6.34 -16.40
C ASN A 128 1.62 5.70 -16.42
N SER A 129 1.71 4.49 -15.86
CA SER A 129 2.99 3.81 -15.72
C SER A 129 3.41 2.97 -16.94
N GLN A 130 2.47 2.68 -17.86
CA GLN A 130 2.69 1.87 -19.05
C GLN A 130 3.28 2.67 -20.23
N ILE A 131 2.87 3.93 -20.39
CA ILE A 131 3.43 4.85 -21.40
C ILE A 131 3.95 6.08 -20.68
N ARG A 132 5.25 6.10 -20.38
CA ARG A 132 5.87 7.31 -19.85
C ARG A 132 5.92 8.37 -20.93
N GLN A 133 5.29 9.51 -20.69
CA GLN A 133 5.45 10.68 -21.57
C GLN A 133 6.84 11.30 -21.44
N ASN A 134 7.60 10.94 -20.40
CA ASN A 134 8.94 11.45 -20.15
C ASN A 134 9.85 10.38 -19.50
N PRO A 135 11.07 10.11 -20.00
CA PRO A 135 11.99 9.13 -19.41
C PRO A 135 12.41 9.45 -17.97
N GLU A 136 12.44 10.74 -17.61
CA GLU A 136 12.79 11.23 -16.28
C GLU A 136 11.57 11.42 -15.36
N SER A 137 10.36 11.12 -15.84
CA SER A 137 9.17 11.12 -14.97
C SER A 137 9.26 10.00 -13.95
N VAL A 138 8.74 10.32 -12.77
CA VAL A 138 8.62 9.38 -11.67
C VAL A 138 7.16 8.95 -11.64
N PRO A 139 6.84 7.64 -11.64
CA PRO A 139 5.48 7.19 -11.44
C PRO A 139 4.88 7.85 -10.21
N TRP A 140 3.66 8.39 -10.32
CA TRP A 140 2.99 9.04 -9.20
C TRP A 140 2.87 8.08 -8.00
N PHE A 141 2.93 8.64 -6.79
CA PHE A 141 2.68 7.92 -5.56
C PHE A 141 2.11 8.85 -4.48
N PRO A 142 1.30 8.34 -3.55
CA PRO A 142 0.73 9.12 -2.45
C PRO A 142 1.81 9.69 -1.55
N MET A 143 1.68 10.96 -1.16
CA MET A 143 2.61 11.67 -0.27
C MET A 143 2.03 11.86 1.14
N LYS A 144 0.72 11.79 1.28
CA LYS A 144 -0.03 11.80 2.54
C LYS A 144 -0.92 10.56 2.62
N ILE A 145 -1.24 10.14 3.84
CA ILE A 145 -2.18 9.04 4.05
C ILE A 145 -3.56 9.30 3.43
N SER A 146 -4.01 10.56 3.40
CA SER A 146 -5.26 10.97 2.74
C SER A 146 -5.24 10.77 1.22
N ASP A 147 -4.05 10.76 0.59
CA ASP A 147 -3.95 10.63 -0.86
C ASP A 147 -4.31 9.19 -1.31
N ILE A 148 -4.36 8.23 -0.38
CA ILE A 148 -4.86 6.86 -0.62
C ILE A 148 -6.34 6.87 -1.04
N ASP A 149 -7.10 7.89 -0.63
CA ASP A 149 -8.52 8.05 -1.01
C ASP A 149 -8.69 8.14 -2.54
N HIS A 150 -7.68 8.61 -3.27
CA HIS A 150 -7.75 8.80 -4.73
C HIS A 150 -7.74 7.51 -5.54
N PHE A 151 -7.22 6.41 -4.99
CA PHE A 151 -7.12 5.13 -5.69
C PHE A 151 -7.84 3.98 -4.98
N ALA A 152 -8.35 4.19 -3.76
CA ALA A 152 -9.08 3.15 -3.03
C ALA A 152 -10.32 2.59 -3.76
N ASN A 153 -10.85 3.33 -4.76
CA ASN A 153 -11.98 2.90 -5.58
C ASN A 153 -11.59 2.38 -6.98
N ARG A 154 -10.29 2.30 -7.31
CA ARG A 154 -9.77 1.81 -8.60
C ARG A 154 -9.65 0.29 -8.59
N VAL A 155 -10.79 -0.40 -8.49
CA VAL A 155 -10.85 -1.87 -8.40
C VAL A 155 -10.73 -2.49 -9.79
N LEU A 156 -9.76 -3.39 -9.96
CA LEU A 156 -9.47 -4.09 -11.22
C LEU A 156 -10.35 -5.33 -11.43
N SER A 157 -10.63 -6.08 -10.36
CA SER A 157 -11.39 -7.33 -10.41
C SER A 157 -11.98 -7.68 -9.05
N TYR A 158 -12.88 -8.68 -9.03
CA TYR A 158 -13.56 -9.19 -7.84
C TYR A 158 -14.31 -8.09 -7.06
N GLY A 159 -14.81 -7.09 -7.80
CA GLY A 159 -15.65 -6.00 -7.31
C GLY A 159 -17.14 -6.33 -7.44
N ALA A 160 -17.94 -5.36 -7.89
CA ALA A 160 -19.38 -5.56 -8.08
C ALA A 160 -19.72 -6.52 -9.24
N GLU A 161 -18.83 -6.64 -10.23
CA GLU A 161 -18.96 -7.54 -11.38
C GLU A 161 -18.01 -8.72 -11.19
N LEU A 162 -18.58 -9.91 -11.01
CA LEU A 162 -17.85 -11.16 -10.78
C LEU A 162 -17.74 -11.94 -12.11
N GLU A 163 -16.68 -12.71 -12.30
CA GLU A 163 -16.51 -13.55 -13.49
C GLU A 163 -17.62 -14.61 -13.59
N ALA A 164 -17.96 -15.05 -14.80
CA ALA A 164 -19.12 -15.93 -15.04
C ALA A 164 -18.97 -17.34 -14.42
N ASP A 165 -17.75 -17.76 -14.08
CA ASP A 165 -17.44 -19.01 -13.38
C ASP A 165 -17.34 -18.83 -11.86
N HIS A 166 -17.52 -17.60 -11.36
CA HIS A 166 -17.58 -17.29 -9.95
C HIS A 166 -18.84 -17.95 -9.33
N PRO A 167 -18.74 -18.62 -8.17
CA PRO A 167 -19.83 -19.43 -7.61
C PRO A 167 -21.04 -18.64 -7.09
N VAL A 168 -21.19 -17.35 -7.41
CA VAL A 168 -22.15 -16.43 -6.76
C VAL A 168 -23.11 -15.79 -7.75
N ASP A 169 -24.40 -15.90 -7.43
CA ASP A 169 -25.51 -15.14 -8.02
C ASP A 169 -26.17 -14.31 -6.88
N ASN A 170 -25.61 -13.12 -6.63
CA ASN A 170 -26.24 -11.95 -5.98
C ASN A 170 -26.32 -11.76 -4.43
N LYS A 171 -26.08 -10.48 -4.06
CA LYS A 171 -26.54 -9.63 -2.91
C LYS A 171 -25.73 -9.49 -1.60
N LYS A 172 -24.92 -8.42 -1.58
CA LYS A 172 -24.78 -7.24 -0.66
C LYS A 172 -25.03 -7.32 0.87
N TYR A 173 -25.81 -8.26 1.42
CA TYR A 173 -26.33 -8.18 2.80
C TYR A 173 -25.62 -9.05 3.85
N LYS A 174 -24.66 -9.92 3.46
CA LYS A 174 -24.02 -10.89 4.38
C LYS A 174 -22.73 -10.39 5.08
N ILE A 175 -22.25 -9.20 4.70
CA ILE A 175 -20.89 -8.71 4.93
C ILE A 175 -20.70 -8.06 6.31
N GLN A 176 -21.59 -7.13 6.69
CA GLN A 176 -21.50 -6.40 7.95
C GLN A 176 -21.63 -7.32 9.17
N ASN A 177 -22.39 -8.41 9.05
CA ASN A 177 -22.59 -9.37 10.14
C ASN A 177 -21.36 -10.24 10.41
N PHE A 178 -20.57 -10.61 9.41
CA PHE A 178 -19.35 -11.39 9.66
C PHE A 178 -18.29 -10.59 10.41
N TYR A 179 -18.01 -9.34 9.98
CA TYR A 179 -17.11 -8.44 10.73
C TYR A 179 -17.59 -8.28 12.16
N ARG A 180 -18.89 -8.02 12.36
CA ARG A 180 -19.44 -7.79 13.69
C ARG A 180 -19.27 -9.02 14.59
N VAL A 181 -19.59 -10.21 14.10
CA VAL A 181 -19.50 -11.42 14.93
C VAL A 181 -18.04 -11.86 15.14
N PHE A 182 -17.17 -11.77 14.13
CA PHE A 182 -15.75 -12.11 14.28
C PHE A 182 -15.06 -11.15 15.27
N MET A 183 -15.26 -9.84 15.11
CA MET A 183 -14.70 -8.82 15.99
C MET A 183 -15.24 -8.92 17.42
N MET A 184 -16.54 -9.20 17.60
CA MET A 184 -17.13 -9.35 18.94
C MET A 184 -16.70 -10.65 19.63
N LYS A 185 -16.53 -11.76 18.90
CA LYS A 185 -16.28 -13.10 19.49
C LYS A 185 -14.78 -13.38 19.70
N TYR A 186 -13.89 -12.73 18.96
CA TYR A 186 -12.44 -12.96 19.03
C TYR A 186 -11.58 -11.76 19.41
N ILE A 187 -12.12 -10.53 19.30
CA ILE A 187 -11.34 -9.29 19.44
C ILE A 187 -11.96 -8.31 20.48
N GLU A 188 -13.09 -8.66 21.12
CA GLU A 188 -13.76 -7.88 22.19
C GLU A 188 -13.91 -6.36 21.88
N LEU A 189 -14.52 -6.00 20.73
CA LEU A 189 -14.75 -4.59 20.35
C LEU A 189 -16.23 -4.22 20.12
N ASP A 190 -16.62 -3.02 20.59
CA ASP A 190 -17.95 -2.42 20.43
C ASP A 190 -18.14 -1.84 19.01
N ALA A 191 -18.95 -2.53 18.20
CA ALA A 191 -19.06 -2.37 16.76
C ALA A 191 -20.09 -1.31 16.33
N LYS A 192 -20.07 -0.11 16.92
CA LYS A 192 -21.08 0.92 16.61
C LYS A 192 -20.72 1.87 15.48
N ASN A 193 -19.47 1.98 15.04
CA ASN A 193 -19.08 2.88 13.94
C ASN A 193 -17.96 2.27 13.08
N LEU A 194 -18.26 1.82 11.85
CA LEU A 194 -17.33 1.10 10.96
C LEU A 194 -16.53 2.00 9.99
N GLN A 195 -16.44 3.31 10.24
CA GLN A 195 -15.56 4.20 9.48
C GLN A 195 -14.18 4.17 10.13
N ILE A 196 -13.25 3.41 9.53
CA ILE A 196 -11.83 3.35 9.94
C ILE A 196 -11.72 3.13 11.46
N LEU A 197 -12.18 1.98 11.95
CA LEU A 197 -11.87 1.63 13.32
C LEU A 197 -10.36 1.40 13.42
N PRO A 198 -9.62 2.12 14.28
CA PRO A 198 -8.35 1.60 14.75
C PRO A 198 -8.68 0.28 15.45
N LEU A 199 -8.46 -0.84 14.75
CA LEU A 199 -8.45 -2.16 15.37
C LEU A 199 -7.49 -2.12 16.57
N PRO A 200 -7.59 -3.01 17.56
CA PRO A 200 -6.75 -2.94 18.76
C PRO A 200 -5.25 -2.99 18.42
N PHE A 201 -4.91 -3.52 17.25
CA PHE A 201 -3.55 -3.61 16.72
C PHE A 201 -2.98 -2.29 16.18
N ALA A 202 -3.81 -1.27 15.91
CA ALA A 202 -3.30 0.07 15.62
C ALA A 202 -2.47 0.60 16.79
N ASN A 203 -2.81 0.21 18.03
CA ASN A 203 -2.00 0.52 19.21
C ASN A 203 -0.72 -0.32 19.33
N CYS A 204 -0.60 -1.44 18.60
CA CYS A 204 0.60 -2.27 18.57
C CYS A 204 1.64 -1.71 17.61
N THR A 205 1.25 -1.50 16.34
CA THR A 205 2.19 -1.20 15.25
C THR A 205 1.77 -0.01 14.40
N GLY A 206 0.63 0.62 14.67
CA GLY A 206 0.10 1.70 13.83
C GLY A 206 -0.47 1.25 12.48
N PHE A 207 -0.57 -0.06 12.22
CA PHE A 207 -1.30 -0.58 11.06
C PHE A 207 -2.80 -0.35 11.19
N THR A 208 -3.44 -0.02 10.07
CA THR A 208 -4.88 0.24 9.96
C THR A 208 -5.46 -0.52 8.78
N LEU A 209 -6.74 -0.89 8.87
CA LEU A 209 -7.47 -1.46 7.75
C LEU A 209 -8.23 -0.38 7.01
N ARG A 210 -8.24 -0.49 5.69
CA ARG A 210 -9.06 0.32 4.80
C ARG A 210 -9.95 -0.59 3.97
N PRO A 211 -11.29 -0.43 4.02
CA PRO A 211 -12.19 -1.19 3.17
C PRO A 211 -11.87 -0.96 1.69
N VAL A 212 -11.86 -2.04 0.92
CA VAL A 212 -11.78 -2.00 -0.55
C VAL A 212 -12.84 -2.92 -1.14
N ALA A 213 -13.38 -2.56 -2.30
CA ALA A 213 -14.45 -3.34 -2.92
C ALA A 213 -13.93 -4.59 -3.67
N GLY A 214 -12.63 -4.66 -3.98
CA GLY A 214 -12.00 -5.79 -4.68
C GLY A 214 -10.49 -5.58 -4.83
N LEU A 215 -9.85 -6.21 -5.82
CA LEU A 215 -8.40 -6.10 -6.02
C LEU A 215 -8.00 -4.75 -6.61
N LEU A 216 -7.03 -4.08 -5.97
CA LEU A 216 -6.35 -2.90 -6.52
C LEU A 216 -5.20 -3.31 -7.44
N SER A 217 -4.66 -2.35 -8.19
CA SER A 217 -3.37 -2.54 -8.84
C SER A 217 -2.27 -2.83 -7.81
N SER A 218 -1.26 -3.63 -8.17
CA SER A 218 -0.12 -3.91 -7.29
C SER A 218 0.55 -2.63 -6.81
N ARG A 219 0.64 -1.60 -7.67
CA ARG A 219 1.20 -0.29 -7.31
C ARG A 219 0.40 0.38 -6.20
N ASP A 220 -0.92 0.47 -6.35
CA ASP A 220 -1.81 1.15 -5.40
C ASP A 220 -1.88 0.40 -4.07
N PHE A 221 -2.02 -0.94 -4.13
CA PHE A 221 -2.05 -1.78 -2.95
C PHE A 221 -0.75 -1.66 -2.14
N LEU A 222 0.40 -1.83 -2.80
CA LEU A 222 1.71 -1.74 -2.14
C LEU A 222 1.98 -0.32 -1.63
N ALA A 223 1.57 0.73 -2.34
CA ALA A 223 1.71 2.10 -1.86
C ALA A 223 0.96 2.33 -0.54
N GLY A 224 -0.19 1.68 -0.34
CA GLY A 224 -0.91 1.70 0.95
C GLY A 224 -0.06 1.19 2.12
N LEU A 225 0.71 0.12 1.91
CA LEU A 225 1.57 -0.47 2.95
C LEU A 225 2.63 0.51 3.47
N ALA A 226 3.08 1.47 2.64
CA ALA A 226 4.03 2.50 3.05
C ALA A 226 3.50 3.36 4.21
N PHE A 227 2.17 3.53 4.26
CA PHE A 227 1.44 4.27 5.29
C PHE A 227 0.94 3.39 6.43
N ARG A 228 1.31 2.11 6.45
CA ARG A 228 0.73 1.10 7.33
C ARG A 228 -0.79 0.98 7.15
N VAL A 229 -1.25 1.12 5.91
CA VAL A 229 -2.65 0.94 5.54
C VAL A 229 -2.76 -0.34 4.73
N PHE A 230 -3.52 -1.29 5.24
CA PHE A 230 -3.83 -2.53 4.53
C PHE A 230 -5.24 -2.45 3.95
N HIS A 231 -5.35 -2.62 2.64
CA HIS A 231 -6.64 -2.65 1.95
C HIS A 231 -7.26 -4.03 2.16
N SER A 232 -8.41 -4.10 2.82
CA SER A 232 -9.10 -5.33 3.19
C SER A 232 -10.44 -5.38 2.48
N THR A 233 -10.70 -6.46 1.75
CA THR A 233 -12.07 -6.72 1.27
C THR A 233 -12.97 -6.97 2.48
N GLN A 234 -14.28 -6.75 2.30
CA GLN A 234 -15.24 -7.02 3.37
C GLN A 234 -16.14 -8.23 3.12
N TYR A 235 -16.22 -8.72 1.89
CA TYR A 235 -17.11 -9.83 1.56
C TYR A 235 -16.62 -11.16 2.09
N ILE A 236 -17.53 -12.13 2.24
CA ILE A 236 -17.21 -13.49 2.66
C ILE A 236 -17.42 -14.46 1.50
N ARG A 237 -16.55 -15.46 1.40
CA ARG A 237 -16.64 -16.54 0.41
C ARG A 237 -17.99 -17.25 0.45
N HIS A 238 -18.35 -17.83 -0.68
CA HIS A 238 -19.63 -18.53 -0.82
C HIS A 238 -19.66 -19.82 0.02
N SER A 239 -20.78 -20.07 0.69
CA SER A 239 -20.94 -21.21 1.61
C SER A 239 -20.91 -22.59 0.94
N SER A 240 -21.07 -22.67 -0.38
CA SER A 240 -20.89 -23.92 -1.14
C SER A 240 -19.42 -24.38 -1.22
N LYS A 241 -18.46 -23.48 -1.01
CA LYS A 241 -17.02 -23.76 -1.00
C LYS A 241 -16.36 -23.08 0.21
N PRO A 242 -16.66 -23.50 1.46
CA PRO A 242 -16.17 -22.82 2.65
C PRO A 242 -14.65 -22.96 2.83
N ASP A 243 -14.08 -24.05 2.31
CA ASP A 243 -12.65 -24.36 2.48
C ASP A 243 -11.74 -23.70 1.44
N TYR A 244 -12.30 -23.06 0.40
CA TYR A 244 -11.53 -22.46 -0.69
C TYR A 244 -12.25 -21.28 -1.36
N THR A 245 -11.50 -20.20 -1.58
CA THR A 245 -11.91 -19.08 -2.42
C THR A 245 -10.68 -18.60 -3.20
N PRO A 246 -10.81 -18.30 -4.51
CA PRO A 246 -9.75 -17.63 -5.27
C PRO A 246 -9.63 -16.14 -4.88
N GLU A 247 -10.67 -15.59 -4.27
CA GLU A 247 -10.75 -14.19 -3.85
C GLU A 247 -10.31 -14.01 -2.39
N PRO A 248 -9.56 -12.95 -2.04
CA PRO A 248 -9.14 -12.66 -0.68
C PRO A 248 -10.31 -12.12 0.15
N ASP A 249 -11.25 -13.00 0.50
CA ASP A 249 -12.41 -12.67 1.33
C ASP A 249 -12.00 -12.29 2.76
N VAL A 250 -12.93 -11.73 3.53
CA VAL A 250 -12.71 -11.30 4.93
C VAL A 250 -12.08 -12.38 5.82
N CYS A 251 -12.30 -13.67 5.56
CA CYS A 251 -11.65 -14.74 6.32
C CYS A 251 -10.14 -14.73 6.08
N HIS A 252 -9.72 -14.59 4.83
CA HIS A 252 -8.31 -14.46 4.46
C HIS A 252 -7.67 -13.22 5.11
N GLU A 253 -8.36 -12.07 5.04
CA GLU A 253 -7.86 -10.82 5.60
C GLU A 253 -7.67 -10.89 7.13
N LEU A 254 -8.70 -11.33 7.85
CA LEU A 254 -8.71 -11.31 9.31
C LEU A 254 -7.92 -12.45 9.96
N LEU A 255 -7.85 -13.63 9.32
CA LEU A 255 -7.15 -14.78 9.88
C LEU A 255 -5.71 -14.91 9.38
N GLY A 256 -5.47 -14.47 8.14
CA GLY A 256 -4.16 -14.52 7.50
C GLY A 256 -3.32 -13.31 7.83
N HIS A 257 -3.79 -12.11 7.46
CA HIS A 257 -2.97 -10.90 7.50
C HIS A 257 -2.96 -10.20 8.87
N VAL A 258 -4.15 -9.93 9.42
CA VAL A 258 -4.29 -9.09 10.62
C VAL A 258 -3.41 -9.52 11.81
N PRO A 259 -3.29 -10.82 12.16
CA PRO A 259 -2.47 -11.24 13.29
C PRO A 259 -0.99 -10.83 13.15
N LEU A 260 -0.44 -10.90 11.94
CA LEU A 260 0.96 -10.57 11.70
C LEU A 260 1.21 -9.07 11.62
N PHE A 261 0.24 -8.27 11.18
CA PHE A 261 0.39 -6.81 11.27
C PHE A 261 0.45 -6.29 12.71
N ALA A 262 0.04 -7.10 13.70
CA ALA A 262 0.23 -6.79 15.11
C ALA A 262 1.68 -7.03 15.60
N ASP A 263 2.49 -7.79 14.86
CA ASP A 263 3.91 -8.00 15.16
C ASP A 263 4.76 -6.81 14.67
N PRO A 264 5.58 -6.17 15.53
CA PRO A 264 6.34 -4.99 15.14
C PRO A 264 7.37 -5.21 14.03
N ASP A 265 7.96 -6.40 13.91
CA ASP A 265 8.99 -6.65 12.91
C ASP A 265 8.37 -7.02 11.57
N PHE A 266 7.28 -7.78 11.58
CA PHE A 266 6.45 -8.00 10.39
C PHE A 266 5.84 -6.70 9.86
N ALA A 267 5.29 -5.86 10.74
CA ALA A 267 4.76 -4.55 10.35
C ALA A 267 5.84 -3.66 9.68
N LYS A 268 7.06 -3.64 10.21
CA LYS A 268 8.18 -2.92 9.57
C LYS A 268 8.55 -3.55 8.23
N PHE A 269 8.57 -4.87 8.14
CA PHE A 269 8.84 -5.60 6.90
C PHE A 269 7.82 -5.27 5.81
N SER A 270 6.52 -5.36 6.11
CA SER A 270 5.45 -5.02 5.16
C SER A 270 5.47 -3.55 4.78
N GLN A 271 5.76 -2.65 5.73
CA GLN A 271 5.93 -1.23 5.43
C GLN A 271 7.12 -0.99 4.51
N GLU A 272 8.24 -1.71 4.67
CA GLU A 272 9.42 -1.58 3.81
C GLU A 272 9.11 -1.96 2.36
N ILE A 273 8.31 -3.01 2.11
CA ILE A 273 7.80 -3.34 0.78
C ILE A 273 7.03 -2.14 0.20
N GLY A 274 6.17 -1.51 1.01
CA GLY A 274 5.44 -0.32 0.59
C GLY A 274 6.34 0.88 0.31
N MET A 275 7.34 1.14 1.15
CA MET A 275 8.30 2.23 0.93
C MET A 275 9.13 2.02 -0.34
N ALA A 276 9.45 0.76 -0.66
CA ALA A 276 10.15 0.38 -1.88
C ALA A 276 9.30 0.59 -3.14
N SER A 277 7.97 0.49 -3.05
CA SER A 277 7.05 0.67 -4.19
C SER A 277 6.88 2.14 -4.63
N LEU A 278 7.08 3.09 -3.72
CA LEU A 278 6.88 4.52 -3.98
C LEU A 278 7.83 5.02 -5.08
N GLY A 279 7.25 5.40 -6.22
CA GLY A 279 7.98 5.89 -7.40
C GLY A 279 8.79 4.81 -8.14
N ALA A 280 8.60 3.52 -7.83
CA ALA A 280 9.24 2.42 -8.54
C ALA A 280 8.65 2.25 -9.96
N SER A 281 9.43 1.76 -10.92
CA SER A 281 8.93 1.38 -12.26
C SER A 281 7.97 0.19 -12.19
N ASP A 282 7.19 -0.06 -13.24
CA ASP A 282 6.28 -1.22 -13.29
C ASP A 282 7.02 -2.55 -13.18
N GLU A 283 8.16 -2.70 -13.87
CA GLU A 283 9.04 -3.86 -13.72
C GLU A 283 9.42 -4.08 -12.23
N MET A 284 9.73 -3.01 -11.51
CA MET A 284 10.06 -3.11 -10.09
C MET A 284 8.83 -3.38 -9.21
N ILE A 285 7.65 -2.88 -9.58
CA ILE A 285 6.39 -3.21 -8.91
C ILE A 285 6.07 -4.70 -9.07
N GLU A 286 6.28 -5.29 -10.24
CA GLU A 286 6.12 -6.74 -10.45
C GLU A 286 7.08 -7.54 -9.54
N LYS A 287 8.35 -7.14 -9.47
CA LYS A 287 9.32 -7.76 -8.55
C LYS A 287 8.91 -7.62 -7.08
N LEU A 288 8.41 -6.46 -6.68
CA LEU A 288 7.88 -6.24 -5.33
C LEU A 288 6.62 -7.06 -5.05
N ALA A 289 5.74 -7.23 -6.04
CA ALA A 289 4.57 -8.09 -5.93
C ALA A 289 4.98 -9.57 -5.75
N SER A 290 6.01 -10.04 -6.47
CA SER A 290 6.59 -11.37 -6.24
C SER A 290 7.18 -11.52 -4.84
N LEU A 291 7.88 -10.51 -4.33
CA LEU A 291 8.38 -10.51 -2.95
C LEU A 291 7.24 -10.58 -1.95
N TYR A 292 6.19 -9.78 -2.14
CA TYR A 292 4.99 -9.80 -1.31
C TYR A 292 4.33 -11.18 -1.33
N TRP A 293 4.17 -11.78 -2.52
CA TRP A 293 3.60 -13.13 -2.69
C TRP A 293 4.38 -14.19 -1.91
N PHE A 294 5.69 -14.28 -2.09
CA PHE A 294 6.50 -15.31 -1.44
C PHE A 294 6.83 -15.04 0.02
N THR A 295 6.39 -13.90 0.58
CA THR A 295 6.58 -13.57 1.99
C THR A 295 5.25 -13.36 2.69
N VAL A 296 4.59 -12.23 2.48
CA VAL A 296 3.34 -11.87 3.16
C VAL A 296 2.20 -12.86 2.83
N GLU A 297 2.12 -13.39 1.61
CA GLU A 297 1.06 -14.35 1.23
C GLU A 297 1.42 -15.81 1.49
N PHE A 298 2.62 -16.25 1.12
CA PHE A 298 3.03 -17.67 1.17
C PHE A 298 4.36 -17.90 1.87
N GLY A 299 4.74 -17.04 2.80
CA GLY A 299 6.00 -17.17 3.52
C GLY A 299 6.01 -18.25 4.61
N ILE A 300 7.19 -18.86 4.77
CA ILE A 300 7.52 -19.78 5.87
C ILE A 300 8.65 -19.17 6.68
N CYS A 301 8.65 -19.35 8.00
CA CYS A 301 9.74 -18.93 8.87
C CYS A 301 10.33 -20.11 9.66
N VAL A 302 11.52 -19.89 10.23
CA VAL A 302 12.11 -20.78 11.23
C VAL A 302 11.80 -20.24 12.62
N GLN A 303 11.20 -21.07 13.47
CA GLN A 303 10.94 -20.77 14.87
C GLN A 303 11.39 -21.97 15.71
N GLU A 304 12.33 -21.74 16.63
CA GLU A 304 12.86 -22.79 17.54
C GLU A 304 13.40 -24.03 16.79
N GLY A 305 13.98 -23.81 15.60
CA GLY A 305 14.51 -24.88 14.75
C GLY A 305 13.45 -25.59 13.89
N GLU A 306 12.17 -25.27 14.06
CA GLU A 306 11.07 -25.81 13.26
C GLU A 306 10.61 -24.82 12.18
N LYS A 307 10.11 -25.35 11.06
CA LYS A 307 9.50 -24.55 10.00
C LYS A 307 8.03 -24.29 10.32
N LYS A 308 7.59 -23.03 10.27
CA LYS A 308 6.22 -22.61 10.53
C LYS A 308 5.74 -21.71 9.38
N ALA A 309 4.47 -21.85 9.01
CA ALA A 309 3.86 -20.93 8.05
C ALA A 309 3.55 -19.60 8.73
N TYR A 310 3.75 -18.51 8.00
CA TYR A 310 3.25 -17.19 8.40
C TYR A 310 2.47 -16.51 7.25
N GLY A 311 2.67 -16.90 5.99
CA GLY A 311 1.95 -16.32 4.87
C GLY A 311 0.43 -16.40 5.02
N ALA A 312 -0.28 -15.30 4.73
CA ALA A 312 -1.73 -15.20 4.88
C ALA A 312 -2.50 -16.24 4.06
N GLY A 313 -2.08 -16.52 2.82
CA GLY A 313 -2.60 -17.59 1.98
C GLY A 313 -2.49 -18.97 2.63
N LEU A 314 -1.39 -19.24 3.34
CA LEU A 314 -1.23 -20.48 4.12
C LEU A 314 -2.13 -20.50 5.35
N LEU A 315 -2.15 -19.42 6.13
CA LEU A 315 -2.90 -19.36 7.38
C LEU A 315 -4.43 -19.40 7.18
N SER A 316 -4.89 -19.03 5.98
CA SER A 316 -6.31 -19.00 5.61
C SER A 316 -6.75 -20.19 4.74
N SER A 317 -5.82 -21.09 4.37
CA SER A 317 -6.08 -22.29 3.56
C SER A 317 -5.58 -23.57 4.24
N PHE A 318 -6.50 -24.38 4.75
CA PHE A 318 -6.15 -25.63 5.44
C PHE A 318 -5.40 -26.63 4.55
N GLY A 319 -5.83 -26.73 3.29
CA GLY A 319 -5.21 -27.63 2.32
C GLY A 319 -3.77 -27.23 2.01
N GLU A 320 -3.55 -25.95 1.77
CA GLU A 320 -2.23 -25.44 1.40
C GLU A 320 -1.28 -25.39 2.59
N LEU A 321 -1.75 -25.04 3.80
CA LEU A 321 -0.96 -25.12 5.03
C LEU A 321 -0.38 -26.52 5.25
N LYS A 322 -1.22 -27.56 5.09
CA LYS A 322 -0.78 -28.96 5.21
C LYS A 322 0.19 -29.33 4.10
N TYR A 323 -0.07 -28.88 2.89
CA TYR A 323 0.79 -29.16 1.74
C TYR A 323 2.18 -28.51 1.89
N ALA A 324 2.23 -27.24 2.27
CA ALA A 324 3.45 -26.45 2.49
C ALA A 324 4.43 -27.12 3.46
N LEU A 325 3.90 -27.77 4.51
CA LEU A 325 4.70 -28.45 5.54
C LEU A 325 4.83 -29.97 5.34
N SER A 326 4.33 -30.51 4.23
CA SER A 326 4.33 -31.96 3.97
C SER A 326 5.67 -32.55 3.48
N GLY A 327 6.66 -31.69 3.19
CA GLY A 327 7.92 -32.08 2.56
C GLY A 327 7.82 -32.35 1.04
N LYS A 328 6.64 -32.21 0.45
CA LYS A 328 6.43 -32.28 -1.01
C LYS A 328 6.93 -31.05 -1.79
N PRO A 329 6.66 -29.80 -1.36
CA PRO A 329 7.11 -28.63 -2.11
C PRO A 329 8.59 -28.34 -1.85
N GLU A 330 9.19 -27.59 -2.77
CA GLU A 330 10.56 -27.11 -2.62
C GLU A 330 10.61 -25.95 -1.62
N LEU A 331 11.51 -26.03 -0.65
CA LEU A 331 11.70 -24.98 0.36
C LEU A 331 13.09 -24.36 0.19
N LEU A 332 13.11 -23.08 -0.17
CA LEU A 332 14.35 -22.33 -0.45
C LEU A 332 14.58 -21.24 0.60
N PRO A 333 15.82 -20.85 0.91
CA PRO A 333 16.07 -19.68 1.75
C PRO A 333 15.53 -18.42 1.07
N PHE A 334 14.93 -17.52 1.86
CA PHE A 334 14.48 -16.23 1.36
C PHE A 334 15.67 -15.35 0.97
N GLU A 335 15.81 -15.10 -0.32
CA GLU A 335 16.81 -14.23 -0.94
C GLU A 335 16.13 -13.36 -2.00
N PRO A 336 15.96 -12.04 -1.76
CA PRO A 336 15.15 -11.19 -2.64
C PRO A 336 15.52 -11.26 -4.11
N SER A 337 16.82 -11.32 -4.44
CA SER A 337 17.32 -11.40 -5.82
C SER A 337 16.88 -12.66 -6.57
N MET A 338 16.63 -13.76 -5.86
CA MET A 338 16.12 -15.00 -6.44
C MET A 338 14.60 -15.04 -6.40
N THR A 339 14.01 -14.58 -5.29
CA THR A 339 12.56 -14.57 -5.08
C THR A 339 11.84 -13.72 -6.13
N THR A 340 12.40 -12.56 -6.51
CA THR A 340 11.79 -11.65 -7.50
C THR A 340 11.68 -12.23 -8.90
N GLU A 341 12.56 -13.17 -9.25
CA GLU A 341 12.63 -13.79 -10.58
C GLU A 341 11.82 -15.11 -10.65
N THR A 342 11.27 -15.55 -9.51
CA THR A 342 10.56 -16.83 -9.41
C THR A 342 9.10 -16.66 -9.85
N LYS A 343 8.67 -17.46 -10.83
CA LYS A 343 7.26 -17.52 -11.25
C LYS A 343 6.44 -18.38 -10.31
N TYR A 344 5.16 -18.04 -10.14
CA TYR A 344 4.22 -18.76 -9.28
C TYR A 344 2.85 -18.96 -9.93
N PRO A 345 2.16 -20.08 -9.64
CA PRO A 345 0.75 -20.24 -9.97
C PRO A 345 -0.13 -19.50 -8.94
N ILE A 346 -1.26 -18.96 -9.39
CA ILE A 346 -2.26 -18.32 -8.52
C ILE A 346 -3.50 -19.20 -8.26
N THR A 347 -3.68 -20.28 -9.04
CA THR A 347 -4.85 -21.16 -8.99
C THR A 347 -4.54 -22.58 -8.48
N SER A 348 -3.31 -22.82 -8.04
CA SER A 348 -2.88 -24.12 -7.50
C SER A 348 -1.86 -23.93 -6.38
N TYR A 349 -1.64 -24.98 -5.58
CA TYR A 349 -0.70 -24.91 -4.46
C TYR A 349 0.71 -24.58 -4.93
N GLN A 350 1.41 -23.74 -4.16
CA GLN A 350 2.72 -23.26 -4.57
C GLN A 350 3.74 -24.41 -4.66
N PRO A 351 4.42 -24.62 -5.80
CA PRO A 351 5.44 -25.66 -5.92
C PRO A 351 6.70 -25.31 -5.10
N LYS A 352 6.90 -24.02 -4.80
CA LYS A 352 8.05 -23.48 -4.07
C LYS A 352 7.60 -22.51 -3.00
N TYR A 353 8.25 -22.56 -1.84
CA TYR A 353 8.09 -21.58 -0.77
C TYR A 353 9.46 -21.05 -0.34
N PHE A 354 9.49 -19.81 0.16
CA PHE A 354 10.70 -19.19 0.66
C PHE A 354 10.66 -19.11 2.19
N VAL A 355 11.78 -19.51 2.80
CA VAL A 355 11.96 -19.63 4.24
C VAL A 355 12.75 -18.43 4.75
N ALA A 356 12.11 -17.58 5.55
CA ALA A 356 12.75 -16.53 6.30
C ALA A 356 13.37 -17.09 7.60
N GLU A 357 14.61 -16.73 7.90
CA GLU A 357 15.22 -17.11 9.19
C GLU A 357 14.55 -16.38 10.36
N SER A 358 14.24 -15.11 10.16
CA SER A 358 13.44 -14.27 11.05
C SER A 358 12.86 -13.09 10.27
N PHE A 359 11.86 -12.39 10.81
CA PHE A 359 11.35 -11.17 10.18
C PHE A 359 12.40 -10.06 10.15
N ALA A 360 13.28 -9.98 11.15
CA ALA A 360 14.39 -9.04 11.17
C ALA A 360 15.39 -9.31 10.03
N ASP A 361 15.76 -10.58 9.82
CA ASP A 361 16.62 -10.99 8.69
C ASP A 361 15.96 -10.68 7.34
N ALA A 362 14.71 -11.11 7.16
CA ALA A 362 13.95 -10.84 5.94
C ALA A 362 13.86 -9.34 5.63
N LYS A 363 13.60 -8.50 6.65
CA LYS A 363 13.60 -7.04 6.51
C LYS A 363 14.96 -6.50 6.10
N ASN A 364 16.05 -6.98 6.70
CA ASN A 364 17.40 -6.51 6.36
C ASN A 364 17.77 -6.86 4.91
N LYS A 365 17.46 -8.10 4.47
CA LYS A 365 17.66 -8.53 3.08
C LYS A 365 16.82 -7.70 2.11
N LEU A 366 15.53 -7.49 2.44
CA LEU A 366 14.64 -6.64 1.65
C LEU A 366 15.15 -5.20 1.57
N THR A 367 15.61 -4.62 2.68
CA THR A 367 16.14 -3.23 2.71
C THR A 367 17.39 -3.11 1.83
N ALA A 368 18.30 -4.10 1.91
CA ALA A 368 19.50 -4.12 1.08
C ALA A 368 19.18 -4.24 -0.42
N TRP A 369 18.19 -5.06 -0.77
CA TRP A 369 17.71 -5.16 -2.15
C TRP A 369 16.94 -3.90 -2.59
N ALA A 370 16.10 -3.32 -1.74
CA ALA A 370 15.34 -2.11 -2.04
C ALA A 370 16.26 -0.90 -2.30
N ALA A 371 17.46 -0.90 -1.72
CA ALA A 371 18.48 0.11 -1.99
C ALA A 371 19.03 0.04 -3.44
N THR A 372 18.86 -1.08 -4.15
CA THR A 372 19.27 -1.21 -5.56
C THR A 372 18.20 -0.76 -6.55
N ILE A 373 16.99 -0.40 -6.08
CA ILE A 373 15.91 0.07 -6.94
C ILE A 373 16.31 1.41 -7.55
N PRO A 374 16.33 1.54 -8.90
CA PRO A 374 16.73 2.77 -9.55
C PRO A 374 15.70 3.88 -9.29
N ARG A 375 16.04 4.81 -8.39
CA ARG A 375 15.28 6.04 -8.09
C ARG A 375 16.24 7.21 -7.96
N THR A 376 15.80 8.39 -8.41
CA THR A 376 16.59 9.64 -8.32
C THR A 376 16.51 10.31 -6.94
N PHE A 377 15.77 9.71 -6.02
CA PHE A 377 15.52 10.20 -4.66
C PHE A 377 15.36 9.02 -3.70
N GLN A 378 15.45 9.32 -2.40
CA GLN A 378 15.05 8.40 -1.34
C GLN A 378 13.79 8.91 -0.63
N VAL A 379 13.05 7.99 -0.01
CA VAL A 379 11.82 8.28 0.72
C VAL A 379 11.98 7.93 2.19
N SER A 380 11.37 8.70 3.07
CA SER A 380 11.23 8.36 4.49
C SER A 380 9.79 8.57 4.93
N TYR A 381 9.27 7.73 5.82
CA TYR A 381 7.94 7.92 6.38
C TYR A 381 8.04 8.67 7.72
N ASN A 382 7.30 9.77 7.83
CA ASN A 382 7.13 10.50 9.09
C ASN A 382 5.81 10.07 9.75
N PRO A 383 5.86 9.28 10.84
CA PRO A 383 4.65 8.77 11.50
C PRO A 383 3.85 9.86 12.22
N TYR A 384 4.48 10.97 12.63
CA TYR A 384 3.78 12.06 13.33
C TYR A 384 2.89 12.85 12.38
N THR A 385 3.36 13.08 11.15
CA THR A 385 2.58 13.80 10.15
C THR A 385 1.79 12.87 9.22
N GLN A 386 2.05 11.56 9.29
CA GLN A 386 1.53 10.55 8.37
C GLN A 386 1.80 10.88 6.90
N ARG A 387 3.07 11.23 6.62
CA ARG A 387 3.52 11.68 5.29
C ARG A 387 4.79 10.98 4.87
N VAL A 388 4.92 10.78 3.56
CA VAL A 388 6.18 10.46 2.92
C VAL A 388 6.95 11.77 2.75
N GLU A 389 8.18 11.79 3.25
CA GLU A 389 9.15 12.87 3.07
C GLU A 389 10.19 12.41 2.04
N LEU A 390 10.51 13.31 1.09
CA LEU A 390 11.50 13.04 0.07
C LEU A 390 12.85 13.57 0.50
N LEU A 391 13.86 12.74 0.29
CA LEU A 391 15.25 13.05 0.57
C LEU A 391 15.94 13.39 -0.76
N ASP A 392 15.45 14.43 -1.42
CA ASP A 392 15.88 14.88 -2.75
C ASP A 392 16.65 16.21 -2.74
N HIS A 393 16.85 16.81 -1.56
CA HIS A 393 17.57 18.06 -1.39
C HIS A 393 18.28 18.19 -0.03
N PRO A 394 19.31 19.05 0.10
CA PRO A 394 20.15 19.12 1.30
C PRO A 394 19.39 19.40 2.60
N LYS A 395 18.34 20.25 2.58
CA LYS A 395 17.57 20.58 3.79
C LYS A 395 16.80 19.38 4.33
N ALA A 396 16.17 18.57 3.47
CA ALA A 396 15.50 17.33 3.89
C ALA A 396 16.47 16.34 4.53
N VAL A 397 17.64 16.14 3.91
CA VAL A 397 18.68 15.25 4.45
C VAL A 397 19.22 15.78 5.79
N GLN A 398 19.46 17.09 5.90
CA GLN A 398 19.89 17.72 7.15
C GLN A 398 18.85 17.59 8.27
N LYS A 399 17.55 17.72 7.94
CA LYS A 399 16.46 17.50 8.88
C LYS A 399 16.48 16.07 9.42
N LEU A 400 16.54 15.07 8.54
CA LEU A 400 16.64 13.67 8.94
C LEU A 400 17.89 13.40 9.80
N ALA A 401 19.05 13.94 9.41
CA ALA A 401 20.28 13.80 10.18
C ALA A 401 20.16 14.40 11.59
N LYS A 402 19.47 15.54 11.74
CA LYS A 402 19.19 16.16 13.04
C LYS A 402 18.25 15.29 13.89
N ASP A 403 17.24 14.69 13.28
CA ASP A 403 16.31 13.79 13.97
C ASP A 403 17.03 12.53 14.46
N VAL A 404 17.85 11.91 13.61
CA VAL A 404 18.71 10.77 13.99
C VAL A 404 19.67 11.14 15.11
N LYS A 405 20.34 12.29 15.03
CA LYS A 405 21.23 12.80 16.10
C LYS A 405 20.48 12.96 17.42
N THR A 406 19.23 13.42 17.37
CA THR A 406 18.39 13.57 18.57
C THR A 406 18.04 12.22 19.18
N GLN A 407 17.74 11.21 18.37
CA GLN A 407 17.50 9.84 18.86
C GLN A 407 18.78 9.22 19.45
N MET A 408 19.94 9.44 18.81
CA MET A 408 21.23 8.97 19.32
C MET A 408 21.56 9.60 20.68
N ALA A 409 21.33 10.90 20.85
CA ALA A 409 21.52 11.57 22.14
C ALA A 409 20.62 11.00 23.25
N LYS A 410 19.36 10.64 22.93
CA LYS A 410 18.47 9.95 23.86
C LYS A 410 18.98 8.56 24.23
N LEU A 411 19.50 7.82 23.27
CA LEU A 411 20.11 6.51 23.51
C LEU A 411 21.34 6.64 24.42
N GLU A 412 22.24 7.59 24.16
CA GLU A 412 23.40 7.86 25.00
C GLU A 412 23.02 8.22 26.44
N ASP A 413 21.99 9.05 26.63
CA ASP A 413 21.46 9.38 27.96
C ASP A 413 20.86 8.16 28.67
N ALA A 414 20.11 7.32 27.95
CA ALA A 414 19.57 6.08 28.49
C ALA A 414 20.69 5.10 28.91
N LEU A 415 21.72 4.94 28.09
CA LEU A 415 22.88 4.09 28.40
C LEU A 415 23.64 4.57 29.64
N LYS A 416 23.79 5.89 29.83
CA LYS A 416 24.38 6.47 31.04
C LYS A 416 23.54 6.18 32.29
N LYS A 417 22.22 6.31 32.18
CA LYS A 417 21.28 6.07 33.31
C LYS A 417 21.18 4.60 33.70
N LEU A 418 21.25 3.71 32.72
CA LEU A 418 21.16 2.26 32.97
C LEU A 418 22.39 1.70 33.67
N ASN A 419 23.44 2.50 33.91
CA ASN A 419 24.65 2.08 34.60
C ASN A 419 25.07 0.67 34.14
N PHE A 420 25.56 0.56 32.90
CA PHE A 420 26.43 -0.56 32.54
C PHE A 420 27.78 -0.42 33.29
N SER A 421 27.73 -0.17 34.59
CA SER A 421 28.83 -0.24 35.53
C SER A 421 29.15 -1.72 35.71
N LYS A 422 30.15 -2.16 34.93
CA LYS A 422 31.07 -3.29 35.07
C LYS A 422 30.59 -4.55 35.77
#